data_AF-A0A367LWY9-F1
#
_entry.id   AF-A0A367LWY9-F1
#
_cell.length_a   1.000
_cell.length_b   1.000
_cell.length_c   1.000
_cell.angle_alpha   90.00
_cell.angle_beta   90.00
_cell.angle_gamma   90.00
#
_symmetry.space_group_name_H-M   'P 1'
#
loop_
_entity.id
_entity.type
_entity.pdbx_description
1 polymer ?
#
loop_
_entity_poly.entity_id
_entity_poly.type
_entity_poly.pdbx_seq_one_letter_code
_entity_poly.pdbx_strand_id
1 'polypeptide(L)'
;ASLLPLLEKLTTGRISELLSPNYADLNDPRPIFDWMQVIRKRAVVYVGLDALSDTEVAAAVGNSMFSDLVSVAGHIYKHGVDDGLPGSLAGGKVRINLHADEFNELIGDEFIPMVNKAGGAGVQV
;
A
#
# COMPACT_ATOMS: atom_id res chain seq x y z
N ALA A 1 17.28 15.74 -3.74
CA ALA A 1 17.38 15.14 -5.08
C ALA A 1 16.43 15.87 -6.03
N SER A 2 16.69 15.84 -7.34
CA SER A 2 15.78 16.39 -8.36
C SER A 2 14.59 15.43 -8.54
N LEU A 3 13.36 15.94 -8.64
CA LEU A 3 12.13 15.15 -8.79
C LEU A 3 12.11 14.34 -10.10
N LEU A 4 12.72 14.87 -11.16
CA LEU A 4 12.68 14.29 -12.50
C LEU A 4 13.38 12.91 -12.60
N PRO A 5 14.64 12.75 -12.17
CA PRO A 5 15.30 11.44 -12.13
C PRO A 5 14.55 10.38 -11.32
N LEU A 6 13.93 10.78 -10.20
CA LEU A 6 13.13 9.87 -9.39
C LEU A 6 11.89 9.38 -10.14
N LEU A 7 11.16 10.30 -10.78
CA LEU A 7 10.00 9.94 -11.59
C LEU A 7 10.38 9.04 -12.77
N GLU A 8 11.54 9.23 -13.37
CA GLU A 8 12.05 8.37 -14.45
C GLU A 8 12.33 6.95 -13.94
N LYS A 9 12.93 6.79 -12.75
CA LYS A 9 13.11 5.48 -12.12
C LYS A 9 11.79 4.81 -11.75
N LEU A 10 10.79 5.56 -11.26
CA LEU A 10 9.47 5.03 -10.87
C LEU A 10 8.59 4.63 -12.06
N THR A 11 8.80 5.26 -13.23
CA THR A 11 7.99 5.03 -14.44
C THR A 11 8.61 4.06 -15.43
N THR A 12 9.75 3.45 -15.09
CA THR A 12 10.46 2.51 -15.95
C THR A 12 10.44 1.07 -15.41
N GLY A 13 10.52 0.11 -16.33
CA GLY A 13 10.64 -1.32 -16.01
C GLY A 13 9.50 -1.87 -15.14
N ARG A 14 9.86 -2.79 -14.24
CA ARG A 14 8.90 -3.56 -13.42
C ARG A 14 8.21 -2.73 -12.34
N ILE A 15 8.81 -1.62 -11.91
CA ILE A 15 8.23 -0.73 -10.89
C ILE A 15 7.02 0.02 -11.46
N SER A 16 7.14 0.49 -12.70
CA SER A 16 6.04 1.14 -13.43
C SER A 16 4.82 0.22 -13.53
N GLU A 17 5.04 -1.04 -13.86
CA GLU A 17 3.96 -2.03 -13.97
C GLU A 17 3.31 -2.36 -12.61
N LEU A 18 4.03 -2.17 -11.50
CA LEU A 18 3.51 -2.36 -10.15
C LEU A 18 2.69 -1.15 -9.68
N LEU A 19 3.17 0.07 -9.96
CA LEU A 19 2.50 1.31 -9.59
C LEU A 19 1.35 1.69 -10.53
N SER A 20 1.44 1.29 -11.80
CA SER A 20 0.48 1.61 -12.86
C SER A 20 0.24 0.39 -13.76
N PRO A 21 -0.49 -0.63 -13.26
CA PRO A 21 -0.76 -1.84 -14.04
C PRO A 21 -1.67 -1.55 -15.24
N ASN A 22 -1.44 -2.27 -16.35
CA ASN A 22 -2.23 -2.12 -17.57
C ASN A 22 -3.46 -3.05 -17.56
N TYR A 23 -4.63 -2.48 -17.24
CA TYR A 23 -5.91 -3.21 -17.24
C TYR A 23 -6.34 -3.76 -18.60
N ALA A 24 -5.78 -3.25 -19.71
CA ALA A 24 -6.09 -3.71 -21.05
C ALA A 24 -5.19 -4.85 -21.52
N ASP A 25 -4.13 -5.18 -20.79
CA ASP A 25 -3.25 -6.30 -21.13
C ASP A 25 -3.82 -7.62 -20.62
N LEU A 26 -4.56 -8.31 -21.50
CA LEU A 26 -5.16 -9.60 -21.21
C LEU A 26 -4.14 -10.75 -21.13
N ASN A 27 -2.90 -10.52 -21.56
CA ASN A 27 -1.83 -11.53 -21.53
C ASN A 27 -0.97 -11.41 -20.27
N ASP A 28 -1.14 -10.36 -19.45
CA ASP A 28 -0.45 -10.23 -18.18
C ASP A 28 -1.11 -11.16 -17.13
N PRO A 29 -0.42 -12.22 -16.67
CA PRO A 29 -1.00 -13.15 -15.70
C PRO A 29 -1.06 -12.58 -14.28
N ARG A 30 -0.47 -11.39 -14.03
CA ARG A 30 -0.44 -10.80 -12.69
C ARG A 30 -1.82 -10.33 -12.27
N PRO A 31 -2.27 -10.66 -11.05
CA PRO A 31 -3.52 -10.11 -10.53
C PRO A 31 -3.36 -8.62 -10.24
N ILE A 32 -4.28 -7.81 -10.74
CA ILE A 32 -4.42 -6.41 -10.33
C ILE A 32 -5.30 -6.40 -9.08
N PHE A 33 -4.83 -5.73 -8.02
CA PHE A 33 -5.55 -5.62 -6.76
C PHE A 33 -5.34 -4.24 -6.13
N ASP A 34 -6.21 -3.91 -5.19
CA ASP A 34 -6.09 -2.75 -4.30
C ASP A 34 -6.09 -3.21 -2.84
N TRP A 35 -5.69 -2.33 -1.91
CA TRP A 35 -5.64 -2.67 -0.49
C TRP A 35 -7.00 -3.04 0.10
N MET A 36 -8.10 -2.44 -0.38
CA MET A 36 -9.44 -2.76 0.12
C MET A 36 -9.79 -4.22 -0.20
N GLN A 37 -9.49 -4.68 -1.41
CA GLN A 37 -9.67 -6.07 -1.83
C GLN A 37 -8.82 -7.02 -0.99
N VAL A 38 -7.55 -6.67 -0.76
CA VAL A 38 -6.63 -7.46 0.08
C VAL A 38 -7.17 -7.59 1.50
N ILE A 39 -7.57 -6.48 2.12
CA ILE A 39 -8.07 -6.42 3.50
C ILE A 39 -9.37 -7.22 3.65
N ARG A 40 -10.33 -7.04 2.73
CA ARG A 40 -11.60 -7.77 2.72
C ARG A 40 -11.40 -9.28 2.59
N LYS A 41 -10.44 -9.69 1.75
CA LYS A 41 -10.08 -11.11 1.57
C LYS A 41 -9.22 -11.68 2.70
N ARG A 42 -8.78 -10.85 3.65
CA ARG A 42 -7.80 -11.21 4.69
C ARG A 42 -6.52 -11.83 4.08
N ALA A 43 -6.11 -11.30 2.93
CA ALA A 43 -4.95 -11.79 2.21
C ALA A 43 -3.64 -11.31 2.85
N VAL A 44 -2.56 -12.01 2.54
CA VAL A 44 -1.19 -11.63 2.93
C VAL A 44 -0.49 -11.05 1.70
N VAL A 45 0.11 -9.87 1.87
CA VAL A 45 0.93 -9.23 0.85
C VAL A 45 2.37 -9.21 1.33
N TYR A 46 3.28 -9.72 0.51
CA TYR A 46 4.72 -9.65 0.73
C TYR A 46 5.34 -8.72 -0.30
N VAL A 47 6.21 -7.82 0.14
CA VAL A 47 6.88 -6.85 -0.73
C VAL A 47 8.38 -6.93 -0.52
N GLY A 48 9.12 -7.15 -1.61
CA GLY A 48 10.58 -7.06 -1.63
C GLY A 48 11.01 -5.90 -2.52
N LEU A 49 11.57 -4.85 -1.91
CA LEU A 49 11.92 -3.60 -2.62
C LEU A 49 13.38 -3.52 -3.06
N ASP A 50 14.21 -4.49 -2.67
CA ASP A 50 15.66 -4.50 -2.93
C ASP A 50 16.36 -3.17 -2.59
N ALA A 51 16.13 -2.70 -1.36
CA ALA A 51 16.64 -1.41 -0.89
C ALA A 51 18.18 -1.33 -0.90
N LEU A 52 18.89 -2.45 -0.78
CA LEU A 52 20.36 -2.49 -0.86
C LEU A 52 20.88 -2.05 -2.24
N SER A 53 20.12 -2.30 -3.31
CA SER A 53 20.52 -1.96 -4.69
C SER A 53 20.18 -0.51 -5.07
N ASP A 54 19.00 -0.02 -4.68
CA ASP A 54 18.58 1.37 -4.90
C ASP A 54 17.64 1.85 -3.78
N THR A 55 18.23 2.41 -2.73
CA THR A 55 17.50 2.91 -1.54
C THR A 55 16.51 4.01 -1.89
N GLU A 56 16.81 4.88 -2.86
CA GLU A 56 15.96 6.01 -3.24
C GLU A 56 14.65 5.53 -3.87
N VAL A 57 14.75 4.52 -4.75
CA VAL A 57 13.59 3.89 -5.37
C VAL A 57 12.79 3.07 -4.36
N ALA A 58 13.48 2.25 -3.55
CA ALA A 58 12.82 1.46 -2.52
C ALA A 58 12.06 2.35 -1.54
N ALA A 59 12.67 3.44 -1.06
CA ALA A 59 12.02 4.41 -0.19
C ALA A 59 10.81 5.07 -0.87
N ALA A 60 10.93 5.47 -2.14
CA ALA A 60 9.84 6.12 -2.86
C ALA A 60 8.64 5.17 -3.09
N VAL A 61 8.90 3.92 -3.49
CA VAL A 61 7.87 2.88 -3.66
C VAL A 61 7.26 2.51 -2.31
N GLY A 62 8.09 2.30 -1.28
CA GLY A 62 7.70 2.06 0.11
C GLY A 62 6.73 3.11 0.65
N ASN A 63 7.15 4.38 0.57
CA ASN A 63 6.37 5.51 1.03
C ASN A 63 5.05 5.67 0.24
N SER A 64 5.05 5.38 -1.07
CA SER A 64 3.84 5.40 -1.88
C SER A 64 2.83 4.33 -1.44
N MET A 65 3.30 3.12 -1.13
CA MET A 65 2.45 2.05 -0.59
C MET A 65 1.89 2.41 0.79
N PHE A 66 2.71 3.00 1.67
CA PHE A 66 2.22 3.46 2.98
C PHE A 66 1.18 4.56 2.84
N SER A 67 1.38 5.52 1.94
CA SER A 67 0.40 6.58 1.66
C SER A 67 -0.96 6.01 1.23
N ASP A 68 -0.97 5.04 0.32
CA ASP A 68 -2.21 4.38 -0.11
C ASP A 68 -2.88 3.60 1.05
N LEU A 69 -2.08 2.90 1.85
CA LEU A 69 -2.58 2.21 3.04
C LEU A 69 -3.15 3.19 4.09
N VAL A 70 -2.56 4.38 4.28
CA VAL A 70 -3.10 5.45 5.14
C VAL A 70 -4.48 5.87 4.64
N SER A 71 -4.60 6.09 3.34
CA SER A 71 -5.84 6.52 2.70
C SER A 71 -6.95 5.49 2.92
N VAL A 72 -6.63 4.22 2.67
CA VAL A 72 -7.56 3.10 2.88
C VAL A 72 -7.91 2.91 4.35
N ALA A 73 -6.94 3.01 5.26
CA ALA A 73 -7.21 2.97 6.69
C ALA A 73 -8.13 4.13 7.14
N GLY A 74 -7.91 5.34 6.61
CA GLY A 74 -8.79 6.48 6.86
C GLY A 74 -10.22 6.26 6.36
N HIS A 75 -10.38 5.60 5.21
CA HIS A 75 -11.70 5.22 4.68
C HIS A 75 -12.37 4.15 5.57
N ILE A 76 -11.64 3.07 5.93
CA ILE A 76 -12.14 2.01 6.83
C ILE A 76 -12.55 2.59 8.19
N TYR A 77 -11.79 3.54 8.73
CA TYR A 77 -12.12 4.19 10.00
C TYR A 77 -13.46 4.95 9.94
N LYS A 78 -13.75 5.61 8.82
CA LYS A 78 -14.97 6.43 8.65
C LYS A 78 -16.19 5.62 8.25
N HIS A 79 -16.01 4.64 7.36
CA HIS A 79 -17.11 3.97 6.67
C HIS A 79 -17.20 2.46 6.97
N GLY A 80 -16.18 1.89 7.62
CA GLY A 80 -16.06 0.46 7.84
C GLY A 80 -15.45 -0.27 6.63
N VAL A 81 -15.08 -1.53 6.84
CA VAL A 81 -14.47 -2.38 5.79
C VAL A 81 -15.48 -2.82 4.73
N ASP A 82 -16.76 -2.94 5.09
CA ASP A 82 -17.83 -3.45 4.23
C ASP A 82 -18.63 -2.33 3.55
N ASP A 83 -18.10 -1.10 3.52
CA ASP A 83 -18.77 0.03 2.86
C ASP A 83 -19.14 -0.30 1.40
N GLY A 84 -20.38 -0.02 1.03
CA GLY A 84 -20.96 -0.31 -0.28
C GLY A 84 -21.35 -1.78 -0.55
N LEU A 85 -21.19 -2.72 0.39
CA LEU A 85 -21.60 -4.12 0.20
C LEU A 85 -23.03 -4.40 0.70
N PRO A 86 -23.87 -5.12 -0.07
CA PRO A 86 -25.20 -5.50 0.37
C PRO A 86 -25.14 -6.51 1.52
N GLY A 87 -25.86 -6.20 2.60
CA GLY A 87 -25.88 -7.05 3.80
C GLY A 87 -24.72 -6.80 4.76
N SER A 88 -24.29 -5.54 4.91
CA SER A 88 -23.27 -5.12 5.88
C SER A 88 -23.69 -5.46 7.31
N LEU A 89 -23.48 -6.71 7.70
CA LEU A 89 -23.21 -7.05 9.09
C LEU A 89 -22.00 -6.18 9.43
N ALA A 90 -22.12 -5.37 10.49
CA ALA A 90 -21.00 -4.60 11.00
C ALA A 90 -19.85 -5.58 11.32
N GLY A 91 -19.02 -5.86 10.32
CA GLY A 91 -17.88 -6.74 10.41
C GLY A 91 -16.98 -6.12 11.44
N GLY A 92 -16.74 -6.85 12.53
CA GLY A 92 -15.84 -6.39 13.58
C GLY A 92 -14.52 -5.91 12.98
N LYS A 93 -13.90 -4.93 13.63
CA LYS A 93 -12.65 -4.29 13.20
C LYS A 93 -11.64 -5.33 12.68
N VAL A 94 -11.27 -5.22 11.40
CA VAL A 94 -10.28 -6.09 10.77
C VAL A 94 -8.89 -5.67 11.25
N ARG A 95 -8.11 -6.62 11.77
CA ARG A 95 -6.72 -6.36 12.14
C ARG A 95 -5.85 -6.41 10.89
N ILE A 96 -5.06 -5.38 10.67
CA ILE A 96 -4.12 -5.25 9.56
C ILE A 96 -2.73 -5.21 10.18
N ASN A 97 -1.99 -6.31 10.11
CA ASN A 97 -0.64 -6.37 10.66
C ASN A 97 0.36 -5.95 9.59
N LEU A 98 1.12 -4.89 9.86
CA LEU A 98 2.14 -4.35 8.99
C LEU A 98 3.50 -4.64 9.60
N HIS A 99 4.24 -5.55 8.97
CA HIS A 99 5.60 -5.85 9.35
C HIS A 99 6.51 -5.31 8.24
N ALA A 100 7.47 -4.48 8.59
CA ALA A 100 8.54 -4.12 7.66
C ALA A 100 9.89 -4.24 8.35
N ASP A 101 10.81 -4.87 7.65
CA ASP A 101 12.23 -4.83 7.96
C ASP A 101 12.82 -3.52 7.39
N GLU A 102 13.92 -3.06 7.96
CA GLU A 102 14.59 -1.81 7.53
C GLU A 102 13.66 -0.59 7.51
N PHE A 103 12.75 -0.52 8.48
CA PHE A 103 11.70 0.47 8.58
C PHE A 103 12.23 1.92 8.45
N ASN A 104 13.43 2.18 8.98
CA ASN A 104 14.11 3.47 8.90
C ASN A 104 14.39 3.95 7.46
N GLU A 105 14.60 3.04 6.51
CA GLU A 105 14.85 3.39 5.11
C GLU A 105 13.55 3.63 4.32
N LEU A 106 12.41 3.13 4.82
CA LEU A 106 11.10 3.22 4.16
C LEU A 106 10.21 4.32 4.75
N ILE A 107 10.57 4.88 5.91
CA ILE A 107 9.81 5.97 6.55
C ILE A 107 9.98 7.26 5.75
N GLY A 108 8.88 7.72 5.17
CA GLY A 108 8.70 9.11 4.74
C GLY A 108 7.77 9.88 5.68
N ASP A 109 7.52 11.15 5.33
CA ASP A 109 6.65 12.05 6.10
C ASP A 109 5.24 11.51 6.34
N GLU A 110 4.76 10.60 5.48
CA GLU A 110 3.42 10.00 5.55
C GLU A 110 3.29 8.87 6.57
N PHE A 111 4.40 8.31 7.05
CA PHE A 111 4.37 7.19 7.99
C PHE A 111 3.82 7.60 9.38
N ILE A 112 4.20 8.78 9.89
CA ILE A 112 3.70 9.25 11.19
C ILE A 112 2.17 9.48 11.15
N PRO A 113 1.60 10.16 10.14
CA PRO A 113 0.16 10.20 9.91
C PRO A 113 -0.48 8.81 9.79
N MET A 114 0.19 7.85 9.14
CA MET A 114 -0.28 6.47 9.04
C MET A 114 -0.51 5.88 10.42
N VAL A 115 0.53 5.81 11.26
CA VAL A 115 0.45 5.21 12.59
C VAL A 115 -0.62 5.89 13.45
N ASN A 116 -0.69 7.22 13.39
CA ASN A 116 -1.64 7.99 14.21
C ASN A 116 -3.10 7.81 13.79
N LYS A 117 -3.40 7.63 12.50
CA LYS A 117 -4.78 7.50 11.99
C LYS A 117 -5.22 6.05 11.84
N ALA A 118 -4.30 5.18 11.43
CA ALA A 118 -4.58 3.82 11.04
C ALA A 118 -4.80 2.87 12.23
N GLY A 119 -4.34 3.23 13.43
CA GLY A 119 -4.71 2.51 14.66
C GLY A 119 -6.23 2.45 14.88
N GLY A 120 -6.97 3.48 14.45
CA GLY A 120 -8.43 3.51 14.45
C GLY A 120 -9.06 2.46 13.52
N ALA A 121 -8.40 2.17 12.40
CA ALA A 121 -8.82 1.20 11.38
C ALA A 121 -8.39 -0.24 11.67
N GLY A 122 -7.50 -0.45 12.65
CA GLY A 122 -7.02 -1.77 13.05
C GLY A 122 -5.64 -2.12 12.50
N VAL A 123 -4.92 -1.13 11.97
CA VAL A 123 -3.51 -1.28 11.62
C VAL A 123 -2.68 -1.43 12.88
N GLN A 124 -1.80 -2.43 12.87
CA GLN A 124 -0.81 -2.74 13.91
C GLN A 124 0.54 -2.80 13.20
N VAL A 125 1.50 -1.98 13.65
CA VAL A 125 2.87 -1.92 13.13
C VAL A 125 3.80 -2.58 14.15
#